data_AF-A0A849ELM5-F1
#
_entry.id   AF-A0A849ELM5-F1
#
_cell.length_a   1.000
_cell.length_b   1.000
_cell.length_c   1.000
_cell.angle_alpha   90.00
_cell.angle_beta   90.00
_cell.angle_gamma   90.00
#
_symmetry.space_group_name_H-M   'P 1'
#
loop_
_entity.id
_entity.type
_entity.pdbx_description
1 polymer ?
#
loop_
_entity_poly.entity_id
_entity_poly.type
_entity_poly.pdbx_seq_one_letter_code
_entity_poly.pdbx_strand_id
1 'polypeptide(L)'
;ARDMARFGLLIQNDGYWENAPVISDSEYFEAMVNSSQELNPSYGYLWWLNGKDNYRVPGSQEQFNGYLIPNAPPSTYAGLGKNDQKLYIVPDQKLVVVRMGEDSGEELAGPSSFDNELWGVLGDLIGY
;
A
#
# COMPACT_ATOMS: atom_id res chain seq x y z
N ALA A 1 -15.70 3.66 2.20
CA ALA A 1 -14.56 4.61 2.20
C ALA A 1 -14.17 5.05 3.62
N ARG A 2 -15.07 5.66 4.39
CA ARG A 2 -14.74 6.20 5.73
C ARG A 2 -14.11 5.18 6.70
N ASP A 3 -14.65 3.96 6.77
CA ASP A 3 -14.09 2.95 7.69
C ASP A 3 -12.72 2.42 7.23
N MET A 4 -12.50 2.32 5.91
CA MET A 4 -11.18 2.01 5.36
C MET A 4 -10.16 3.11 5.70
N ALA A 5 -10.57 4.38 5.72
CA ALA A 5 -9.69 5.48 6.14
C ALA A 5 -9.34 5.39 7.63
N ARG A 6 -10.28 5.00 8.50
CA ARG A 6 -9.99 4.73 9.92
C ARG A 6 -9.01 3.59 10.09
N PHE A 7 -9.17 2.51 9.32
CA PHE A 7 -8.21 1.40 9.31
C PHE A 7 -6.83 1.88 8.85
N GLY A 8 -6.75 2.67 7.77
CA GLY A 8 -5.50 3.28 7.33
C GLY A 8 -4.84 4.15 8.39
N LEU A 9 -5.62 5.00 9.09
CA LEU A 9 -5.12 5.84 10.18
C LEU A 9 -4.65 5.03 11.39
N LEU A 10 -5.32 3.92 11.71
CA LEU A 10 -4.87 3.00 12.76
C LEU A 10 -3.48 2.46 12.44
N ILE A 11 -3.28 1.99 11.21
CA ILE A 11 -2.00 1.43 10.79
C ILE A 11 -0.94 2.53 10.66
N GLN A 12 -1.29 3.70 10.12
CA GLN A 12 -0.37 4.84 10.09
C GLN A 12 0.09 5.28 11.49
N ASN A 13 -0.73 5.08 12.51
CA ASN A 13 -0.44 5.40 13.91
C ASN A 13 0.08 4.18 14.68
N ASP A 14 0.86 3.32 14.02
CA ASP A 14 1.56 2.17 14.61
C ASP A 14 0.64 1.21 15.39
N GLY A 15 -0.62 1.08 14.97
CA GLY A 15 -1.59 0.20 15.61
C GLY A 15 -2.28 0.79 16.85
N TYR A 16 -2.10 2.08 17.14
CA TYR A 16 -2.78 2.78 18.22
C TYR A 16 -4.03 3.53 17.73
N TRP A 17 -5.15 3.35 18.43
CA TRP A 17 -6.32 4.19 18.27
C TRP A 17 -6.42 5.14 19.47
N GLU A 18 -6.23 6.44 19.22
CA GLU A 18 -6.02 7.43 20.29
C GLU A 18 -4.86 6.99 21.19
N ASN A 19 -5.13 6.62 22.45
CA ASN A 19 -4.15 6.13 23.41
C ASN A 19 -4.26 4.62 23.68
N ALA A 20 -5.13 3.91 22.95
CA ALA A 20 -5.35 2.47 23.15
C ALA A 20 -4.56 1.65 22.11
N PRO A 21 -3.68 0.73 22.54
CA PRO A 21 -3.00 -0.18 21.61
C PRO A 21 -3.99 -1.23 21.09
N VAL A 22 -4.30 -1.19 19.80
CA VAL A 22 -5.10 -2.23 19.13
C VAL A 22 -4.19 -3.35 18.62
N ILE A 23 -3.01 -2.99 18.10
CA ILE A 23 -1.93 -3.90 17.77
C ILE A 23 -0.78 -3.58 18.73
N SER A 24 -0.62 -4.39 19.78
CA SER A 24 0.39 -4.15 20.83
C SER A 24 1.75 -4.80 20.54
N ASP A 25 1.80 -5.70 19.57
CA ASP A 25 3.01 -6.41 19.16
C ASP A 25 3.78 -5.57 18.14
N SER A 26 4.81 -4.86 18.61
CA SER A 26 5.65 -4.00 17.78
C SER A 26 6.51 -4.80 16.79
N GLU A 27 6.92 -6.01 17.14
CA GLU A 27 7.72 -6.87 16.24
C GLU A 27 6.85 -7.36 15.08
N TYR A 28 5.60 -7.75 15.37
CA TYR A 28 4.62 -8.05 14.34
C TYR A 28 4.34 -6.82 13.46
N PHE A 29 4.22 -5.64 14.07
CA PHE A 29 3.98 -4.41 13.33
C PHE A 29 5.12 -4.11 12.35
N GLU A 30 6.35 -4.12 12.84
CA GLU A 30 7.55 -3.92 12.01
C GLU A 30 7.62 -4.95 10.88
N ALA A 31 7.33 -6.22 11.16
CA ALA A 31 7.34 -7.27 10.15
C ALA A 31 6.22 -7.10 9.10
N MET A 32 5.06 -6.54 9.46
CA MET A 32 3.95 -6.39 8.50
C MET A 32 4.26 -5.39 7.39
N VAL A 33 5.00 -4.32 7.71
CA VAL A 33 5.38 -3.24 6.78
C VAL A 33 6.78 -3.43 6.17
N ASN A 34 7.40 -4.60 6.38
CA ASN A 34 8.67 -4.99 5.80
C ASN A 34 8.54 -6.29 4.99
N SER A 35 9.57 -6.57 4.17
CA SER A 35 9.59 -7.76 3.31
C SER A 35 9.50 -9.03 4.16
N SER A 36 8.48 -9.85 3.88
CA SER A 36 8.22 -11.09 4.63
C SER A 36 8.99 -12.30 4.10
N GLN A 37 9.53 -12.19 2.88
CA GLN A 37 10.27 -13.24 2.17
C GLN A 37 11.07 -12.64 0.99
N GLU A 38 12.00 -13.42 0.44
CA GLU A 38 12.92 -13.01 -0.64
C GLU A 38 12.36 -13.18 -2.07
N LEU A 39 11.36 -14.04 -2.27
CA LEU A 39 10.72 -14.32 -3.56
C LEU A 39 9.98 -13.11 -4.17
N ASN A 40 9.38 -12.27 -3.32
CA ASN A 40 8.69 -11.04 -3.67
C ASN A 40 8.91 -10.01 -2.55
N PRO A 41 10.04 -9.28 -2.56
CA PRO A 41 10.38 -8.31 -1.53
C PRO A 41 9.33 -7.23 -1.33
N SER A 42 8.53 -6.93 -2.36
CA SER A 42 7.41 -5.97 -2.34
C SER A 42 6.14 -6.49 -1.64
N TYR A 43 6.26 -7.49 -0.75
CA TYR A 43 5.15 -8.04 0.01
C TYR A 43 5.52 -8.32 1.48
N GLY A 44 4.78 -7.70 2.39
CA GLY A 44 4.87 -7.92 3.83
C GLY A 44 3.80 -8.89 4.32
N TYR A 45 3.38 -8.76 5.59
CA TYR A 45 2.26 -9.54 6.11
C TYR A 45 0.93 -8.96 5.63
N LEU A 46 0.51 -9.39 4.44
CA LEU A 46 -0.72 -8.97 3.75
C LEU A 46 -0.72 -7.52 3.24
N TRP A 47 0.45 -6.90 3.14
CA TRP A 47 0.64 -5.56 2.61
C TRP A 47 1.52 -5.57 1.37
N TRP A 48 1.13 -4.81 0.35
CA TRP A 48 1.98 -4.48 -0.78
C TRP A 48 2.93 -3.36 -0.40
N LEU A 49 4.22 -3.51 -0.67
CA LEU A 49 5.28 -2.57 -0.27
C LEU A 49 5.89 -1.92 -1.50
N ASN A 50 5.96 -0.59 -1.55
CA ASN A 50 6.41 0.11 -2.74
C ASN A 50 7.94 0.17 -2.90
N GLY A 51 8.65 0.60 -1.85
CA GLY A 51 10.08 0.96 -1.89
C GLY A 51 11.06 -0.20 -1.94
N LYS A 52 10.78 -1.25 -2.72
CA LYS A 52 11.63 -2.43 -2.89
C LYS A 52 12.04 -2.52 -4.36
N ASP A 53 13.25 -3.01 -4.62
CA ASP A 53 13.85 -2.94 -5.95
C ASP A 53 13.25 -3.93 -6.98
N ASN A 54 12.38 -4.84 -6.54
CA ASN A 54 11.69 -5.77 -7.41
C ASN A 54 10.38 -6.29 -6.79
N TYR A 55 9.50 -6.77 -7.66
CA TYR A 55 8.19 -7.29 -7.27
C TYR A 55 7.69 -8.40 -8.19
N ARG A 56 6.72 -9.15 -7.69
CA ARG A 56 5.87 -10.06 -8.48
C ARG A 56 4.41 -9.71 -8.26
N VAL A 57 3.58 -9.90 -9.28
CA VAL A 57 2.13 -9.64 -9.24
C VAL A 57 1.35 -10.94 -9.35
N PRO A 58 0.10 -11.01 -8.83
CA PRO A 58 -0.70 -12.22 -8.92
C PRO A 58 -0.98 -12.61 -10.36
N GLY A 59 -0.96 -13.92 -10.65
CA GLY A 59 -1.14 -14.44 -12.01
C GLY A 59 0.14 -14.45 -12.86
N SER A 60 1.27 -13.94 -12.36
CA SER A 60 2.57 -14.02 -13.02
C SER A 60 3.64 -14.63 -12.12
N GLN A 61 4.60 -15.34 -12.73
CA GLN A 61 5.84 -15.78 -12.06
C GLN A 61 7.04 -14.89 -12.42
N GLU A 62 6.86 -13.95 -13.34
CA GLU A 62 7.88 -13.00 -13.75
C GLU A 62 8.22 -12.06 -12.60
N GLN A 63 9.50 -11.70 -12.51
CA GLN A 63 10.00 -10.69 -11.60
C GLN A 63 10.20 -9.39 -12.36
N PHE A 64 9.60 -8.33 -11.87
CA PHE A 64 9.74 -6.99 -12.39
C PHE A 64 10.75 -6.23 -11.52
N ASN A 65 11.59 -5.41 -12.15
CA ASN A 65 12.56 -4.57 -11.45
C ASN A 65 12.02 -3.14 -11.31
N GLY A 66 12.32 -2.50 -10.19
CA GLY A 66 11.80 -1.19 -9.79
C GLY A 66 10.70 -1.30 -8.73
N TYR A 67 10.16 -0.14 -8.35
CA TYR A 67 9.09 -0.04 -7.37
C TYR A 67 7.76 -0.53 -7.94
N LEU A 68 6.91 -1.08 -7.07
CA LEU A 68 5.58 -1.59 -7.43
C LEU A 68 4.68 -0.50 -8.03
N ILE A 69 4.75 0.71 -7.47
CA ILE A 69 4.02 1.90 -7.87
C ILE A 69 5.06 3.03 -8.05
N PRO A 70 5.72 3.11 -9.22
CA PRO A 70 6.86 4.01 -9.44
C PRO A 70 6.61 5.47 -9.11
N ASN A 71 5.39 5.96 -9.34
CA ASN A 71 5.05 7.34 -9.02
C ASN A 71 4.84 7.55 -7.51
N ALA A 72 4.48 6.52 -6.73
CA ALA A 72 4.22 6.70 -5.30
C ALA A 72 5.51 6.86 -4.47
N PRO A 73 5.45 7.51 -3.30
CA PRO A 73 6.57 7.57 -2.35
C PRO A 73 7.08 6.17 -1.98
N PRO A 74 8.42 5.95 -1.82
CA PRO A 74 8.97 4.64 -1.48
C PRO A 74 8.46 4.08 -0.14
N SER A 75 8.11 4.95 0.82
CA SER A 75 7.54 4.61 2.12
C SER A 75 6.12 4.03 2.04
N THR A 76 5.50 4.04 0.86
CA THR A 76 4.11 3.64 0.68
C THR A 76 3.95 2.15 0.85
N TYR A 77 2.97 1.77 1.68
CA TYR A 77 2.44 0.40 1.70
C TYR A 77 0.92 0.42 1.53
N ALA A 78 0.38 -0.65 0.96
CA ALA A 78 -0.98 -0.63 0.43
C ALA A 78 -1.75 -1.94 0.58
N GLY A 79 -3.05 -1.80 0.80
CA GLY A 79 -4.05 -2.83 0.57
C GLY A 79 -4.63 -2.64 -0.83
N LEU A 80 -4.33 -3.56 -1.74
CA LEU A 80 -4.76 -3.51 -3.14
C LEU A 80 -5.79 -4.61 -3.39
N GLY A 81 -7.06 -4.22 -3.47
CA GLY A 81 -8.19 -5.13 -3.63
C GLY A 81 -8.78 -5.13 -5.05
N LYS A 82 -9.60 -6.14 -5.33
CA LYS A 82 -10.39 -6.26 -6.57
C LYS A 82 -11.19 -4.99 -6.86
N ASN A 83 -11.44 -4.67 -8.13
CA ASN A 83 -12.17 -3.48 -8.62
C ASN A 83 -11.53 -2.18 -8.13
N ASP A 84 -10.20 -2.19 -7.96
CA ASP A 84 -9.44 -1.11 -7.37
C ASP A 84 -10.01 -0.60 -6.03
N GLN A 85 -10.43 -1.47 -5.12
CA GLN A 85 -10.58 -1.02 -3.73
C GLN A 85 -9.18 -0.81 -3.16
N LYS A 86 -8.75 0.44 -2.98
CA LYS A 86 -7.37 0.79 -2.61
C LYS A 86 -7.32 1.50 -1.27
N LEU A 87 -6.34 1.09 -0.46
CA LEU A 87 -5.88 1.80 0.72
C LEU A 87 -4.37 1.98 0.58
N TYR A 88 -3.89 3.21 0.58
CA TYR A 88 -2.47 3.53 0.63
C TYR A 88 -2.16 4.29 1.90
N ILE A 89 -1.04 3.96 2.52
CA ILE A 89 -0.54 4.59 3.74
C ILE A 89 0.88 5.04 3.47
N VAL A 90 1.14 6.33 3.73
CA VAL A 90 2.41 7.00 3.46
C VAL A 90 2.87 7.66 4.77
N PRO A 91 3.64 6.93 5.61
CA PRO A 91 3.93 7.36 6.98
C PRO A 91 4.72 8.66 7.06
N ASP A 92 5.74 8.82 6.20
CA ASP A 92 6.61 10.01 6.16
C ASP A 92 5.85 11.28 5.78
N GLN A 93 4.73 11.16 5.06
CA GLN A 93 3.84 12.27 4.71
C GLN A 93 2.61 12.39 5.61
N LYS A 94 2.42 11.49 6.57
CA LYS A 94 1.19 11.40 7.39
C LYS A 94 -0.07 11.41 6.52
N LEU A 95 -0.02 10.71 5.39
CA LEU A 95 -1.07 10.65 4.39
C LEU A 95 -1.70 9.26 4.32
N VAL A 96 -3.03 9.22 4.29
CA VAL A 96 -3.83 8.03 4.00
C VAL A 96 -4.71 8.34 2.80
N VAL A 97 -4.59 7.54 1.74
CA VAL A 97 -5.41 7.67 0.53
C VAL A 97 -6.31 6.46 0.42
N VAL A 98 -7.61 6.70 0.24
CA VAL A 98 -8.61 5.66 0.09
C VAL A 98 -9.40 5.86 -1.18
N ARG A 99 -9.53 4.79 -1.96
CA ARG A 99 -10.42 4.74 -3.12
C ARG A 99 -11.33 3.52 -2.99
N MET A 100 -12.63 3.78 -2.93
CA MET A 100 -13.67 2.74 -2.92
C MET A 100 -14.71 3.10 -3.97
N GLY A 101 -14.99 2.20 -4.90
CA GLY A 101 -15.93 2.45 -6.00
C GLY A 101 -16.09 1.25 -6.91
N GLU A 102 -16.76 1.42 -8.03
CA GLU A 102 -16.81 0.40 -9.10
C GLU A 102 -15.43 0.23 -9.75
N ASP A 103 -15.28 -0.72 -10.67
CA ASP A 103 -14.02 -0.94 -11.40
C ASP A 103 -13.52 0.34 -12.10
N SER A 104 -12.20 0.61 -12.06
CA SER A 104 -11.59 1.75 -12.77
C SER A 104 -11.31 1.46 -14.25
N GLY A 105 -11.42 0.21 -14.70
CA GLY A 105 -11.13 -0.16 -16.08
C GLY A 105 -10.74 -1.62 -16.23
N GLU A 106 -9.46 -1.93 -16.03
CA GLU A 106 -8.96 -3.30 -16.14
C GLU A 106 -8.99 -4.02 -14.79
N GLU A 107 -9.83 -5.06 -14.68
CA GLU A 107 -9.88 -5.92 -13.49
C GLU A 107 -8.55 -6.69 -13.31
N LEU A 108 -7.68 -6.18 -12.43
CA LEU A 108 -6.45 -6.84 -12.01
C LEU A 108 -6.53 -7.27 -10.54
N ALA A 109 -5.84 -8.36 -10.21
CA ALA A 109 -5.76 -8.87 -8.85
C ALA A 109 -4.72 -8.08 -8.05
N GLY A 110 -5.15 -6.96 -7.46
CA GLY A 110 -4.32 -6.14 -6.57
C GLY A 110 -3.65 -4.98 -7.30
N PRO A 111 -2.35 -5.03 -7.63
CA PRO A 111 -1.67 -3.98 -8.40
C PRO A 111 -2.32 -3.78 -9.78
N SER A 112 -2.52 -2.53 -10.17
CA SER A 112 -3.12 -2.13 -11.45
C SER A 112 -2.49 -0.83 -11.98
N SER A 113 -2.72 -0.53 -13.26
CA SER A 113 -2.25 0.74 -13.86
C SER A 113 -2.81 1.96 -13.13
N PHE A 114 -4.01 1.85 -12.56
CA PHE A 114 -4.66 2.90 -11.76
C PHE A 114 -3.79 3.40 -10.61
N ASP A 115 -3.03 2.51 -9.95
CA ASP A 115 -2.16 2.90 -8.84
C ASP A 115 -1.17 3.97 -9.28
N ASN A 116 -0.45 3.72 -10.38
CA ASN A 116 0.59 4.62 -10.86
C ASN A 116 0.02 5.92 -11.45
N GLU A 117 -1.13 5.86 -12.13
CA GLU A 117 -1.82 7.04 -12.64
C GLU A 117 -2.30 7.96 -11.53
N LEU A 118 -2.96 7.41 -10.50
CA LEU A 118 -3.42 8.17 -9.34
C LEU A 118 -2.25 8.86 -8.65
N TRP A 119 -1.16 8.13 -8.41
CA TRP A 119 0.01 8.68 -7.72
C TRP A 119 0.73 9.74 -8.55
N GLY A 120 0.69 9.66 -9.88
CA GLY A 120 1.16 10.74 -10.75
C GLY A 120 0.38 12.03 -10.54
N VAL A 121 -0.96 11.96 -10.57
CA VAL A 121 -1.83 13.12 -10.31
C VAL A 121 -1.64 13.67 -8.90
N LEU A 122 -1.52 12.80 -7.89
CA LEU A 122 -1.25 13.23 -6.52
C LEU A 122 0.13 13.88 -6.40
N GLY A 123 1.16 13.35 -7.06
CA GLY A 123 2.50 13.96 -7.10
C GLY A 123 2.45 15.40 -7.60
N ASP A 124 1.73 15.64 -8.69
CA ASP A 124 1.54 16.98 -9.23
C ASP A 124 0.75 17.91 -8.30
N LEU A 125 -0.22 17.37 -7.54
CA LEU A 125 -1.14 18.15 -6.71
C LEU A 125 -0.56 18.51 -5.34
N ILE A 126 0.06 17.55 -4.65
CA ILE A 126 0.45 17.70 -3.24
C ILE A 126 1.96 17.73 -3.01
N GLY A 127 2.78 17.41 -4.02
CA GLY A 127 4.22 17.62 -4.02
C GLY A 127 4.95 16.89 -2.90
N TYR A 128 5.40 15.67 -3.17
CA TYR A 128 6.27 14.89 -2.29
C TYR A 128 7.66 14.65 -2.87
#